data_AF-A0A183G7K2-F1
#
_entry.id   AF-A0A183G7K2-F1
#
_cell.length_a   1.000
_cell.length_b   1.000
_cell.length_c   1.000
_cell.angle_alpha   90.00
_cell.angle_beta   90.00
_cell.angle_gamma   90.00
#
_symmetry.space_group_name_H-M   'P 1'
#
loop_
_entity.id
_entity.type
_entity.pdbx_description
1 polymer ?
#
loop_
_entity_poly.entity_id
_entity_poly.type
_entity_poly.pdbx_seq_one_letter_code
_entity_poly.pdbx_strand_id
1 'polypeptide(L)'
;MRSLTVPIALLALFVCSTTAIELEGCQRGYLSVMTADKDKHLRKEIKEKLGFSTNRDDVIAQVTVRSRDRAQTMTATFVGRNKDGLSIAYEFEVRTDRNSDLTVIPFKTFFDYLQCEQIYFKPNPPKQDEHAPKDPDCCA
;
A
#
# COMPACT_ATOMS: atom_id res chain seq x y z
N MET A 1 -31.08 1.59 46.32
CA MET A 1 -29.81 1.21 45.65
C MET A 1 -29.82 1.86 44.27
N ARG A 2 -28.95 2.85 44.03
CA ARG A 2 -28.90 3.57 42.73
C ARG A 2 -28.19 2.68 41.72
N SER A 3 -28.90 2.34 40.64
CA SER A 3 -28.41 1.49 39.54
C SER A 3 -27.28 2.20 38.80
N LEU A 4 -26.05 1.72 38.99
CA LEU A 4 -24.82 2.27 38.39
C LEU A 4 -24.51 1.69 36.99
N THR A 5 -25.39 0.87 36.43
CA THR A 5 -25.08 0.07 35.21
C THR A 5 -25.37 0.78 33.90
N VAL A 6 -26.22 1.82 33.90
CA VAL A 6 -26.59 2.57 32.68
C VAL A 6 -25.47 3.48 32.14
N PRO A 7 -24.73 4.27 32.96
CA PRO A 7 -23.73 5.19 32.40
C PRO A 7 -22.50 4.48 31.81
N ILE A 8 -22.19 3.27 32.28
CA ILE A 8 -21.06 2.48 31.76
C ILE A 8 -21.38 1.92 30.36
N ALA A 9 -22.64 1.51 30.14
CA ALA A 9 -23.08 1.01 28.83
C ALA A 9 -23.05 2.10 27.74
N LEU A 10 -23.36 3.36 28.11
CA LEU A 10 -23.30 4.49 27.18
C LEU A 10 -21.86 4.85 26.80
N LEU A 11 -20.90 4.77 27.73
CA LEU A 11 -19.48 4.99 27.44
C LEU A 11 -18.91 3.93 26.49
N ALA A 12 -19.34 2.66 26.63
CA ALA A 12 -18.90 1.59 25.72
C ALA A 12 -19.37 1.80 24.26
N LEU A 13 -20.55 2.39 24.05
CA LEU A 13 -21.08 2.66 22.71
C LEU A 13 -20.38 3.82 21.99
N PHE A 14 -19.84 4.80 22.73
CA PHE A 14 -19.09 5.92 22.15
C PHE A 14 -17.65 5.55 21.73
N VAL A 15 -17.02 4.56 22.37
CA VAL A 15 -15.65 4.14 21.99
C VAL A 15 -15.62 3.41 20.64
N CYS A 16 -16.72 2.75 20.24
CA CYS A 16 -16.79 2.07 18.94
C CYS A 16 -17.05 3.00 17.75
N SER A 17 -17.44 4.26 17.97
CA SER A 17 -17.85 5.18 16.91
C SER A 17 -16.76 6.18 16.49
N THR A 18 -15.69 6.33 17.27
CA THR A 18 -14.62 7.30 16.97
C THR A 18 -13.57 6.78 15.98
N THR A 19 -13.54 5.49 15.64
CA THR A 19 -12.58 4.94 14.67
C THR A 19 -13.09 4.99 13.22
N ALA A 20 -14.38 5.25 13.00
CA ALA A 20 -14.97 5.26 11.67
C ALA A 20 -14.87 6.61 10.95
N ILE A 21 -14.60 7.71 11.67
CA ILE A 21 -14.71 9.07 11.15
C ILE A 21 -13.49 9.45 10.27
N GLU A 22 -12.30 8.89 10.53
CA GLU A 22 -11.07 9.24 9.78
C GLU A 22 -10.98 8.59 8.38
N LEU A 23 -11.89 7.68 8.04
CA LEU A 23 -11.87 6.94 6.77
C LEU A 23 -13.05 7.30 5.84
N GLU A 24 -13.89 8.27 6.22
CA GLU A 24 -15.04 8.67 5.43
C GLU A 24 -14.59 9.26 4.07
N GLY A 25 -14.97 8.60 2.97
CA GLY A 25 -14.53 8.97 1.63
C GLY A 25 -13.11 8.51 1.27
N CYS A 26 -12.49 7.66 2.10
CA CYS A 26 -11.27 6.96 1.73
C CYS A 26 -11.56 5.76 0.84
N GLN A 27 -10.88 5.72 -0.30
CA GLN A 27 -10.95 4.64 -1.27
C GLN A 27 -9.58 4.02 -1.50
N ARG A 28 -9.53 2.70 -1.73
CA ARG A 28 -8.31 1.99 -2.05
C ARG A 28 -8.46 1.08 -3.27
N GLY A 29 -7.34 0.86 -3.95
CA GLY A 29 -7.19 -0.20 -4.93
C GLY A 29 -6.96 -1.57 -4.29
N TYR A 30 -6.57 -2.54 -5.11
CA TYR A 30 -6.15 -3.86 -4.65
C TYR A 30 -4.81 -3.79 -3.91
N LEU A 31 -4.69 -4.61 -2.87
CA LEU A 31 -3.41 -4.88 -2.25
C LEU A 31 -2.57 -5.73 -3.21
N SER A 32 -1.44 -5.22 -3.64
CA SER A 32 -0.42 -5.96 -4.39
C SER A 32 0.66 -6.43 -3.43
N VAL A 33 0.90 -7.73 -3.36
CA VAL A 33 1.98 -8.30 -2.55
C VAL A 33 2.98 -8.96 -3.48
N MET A 34 4.25 -8.58 -3.35
CA MET A 34 5.33 -9.07 -4.18
C MET A 34 6.61 -9.23 -3.37
N THR A 35 7.54 -10.00 -3.92
CA THR A 35 8.93 -10.04 -3.45
C THR A 35 9.71 -8.86 -4.03
N ALA A 36 10.69 -8.37 -3.28
CA ALA A 36 11.45 -7.18 -3.68
C ALA A 36 12.28 -7.41 -4.97
N ASP A 37 12.58 -8.65 -5.36
CA ASP A 37 13.25 -8.97 -6.62
C ASP A 37 12.48 -8.52 -7.88
N LYS A 38 11.16 -8.34 -7.79
CA LYS A 38 10.30 -7.89 -8.89
C LYS A 38 10.57 -6.45 -9.32
N ASP A 39 11.14 -5.61 -8.45
CA ASP A 39 11.45 -4.22 -8.78
C ASP A 39 12.82 -3.79 -8.21
N LYS A 40 13.86 -3.91 -9.05
CA LYS A 40 15.22 -3.48 -8.70
C LYS A 40 15.33 -1.96 -8.50
N HIS A 41 14.50 -1.17 -9.20
CA HIS A 41 14.54 0.29 -9.10
C HIS A 41 13.99 0.72 -7.74
N LEU A 42 12.83 0.19 -7.36
CA LEU A 42 12.21 0.44 -6.07
C LEU A 42 13.15 0.08 -4.92
N ARG A 43 13.84 -1.06 -4.99
CA ARG A 43 14.85 -1.44 -3.98
C ARG A 43 15.98 -0.42 -3.84
N LYS A 44 16.45 0.12 -4.97
CA LYS A 44 17.50 1.15 -4.99
C LYS A 44 16.98 2.44 -4.35
N GLU A 45 15.78 2.88 -4.72
CA GLU A 45 15.18 4.10 -4.17
C GLU A 45 14.89 4.00 -2.67
N ILE A 46 14.34 2.88 -2.19
CA ILE A 46 14.12 2.65 -0.76
C ILE A 46 15.47 2.76 -0.01
N LYS A 47 16.53 2.18 -0.56
CA LYS A 47 17.86 2.26 0.07
C LYS A 47 18.41 3.68 0.07
N GLU A 48 18.32 4.39 -1.05
CA GLU A 48 18.90 5.73 -1.21
C GLU A 48 18.12 6.81 -0.46
N LYS A 49 16.78 6.77 -0.51
CA LYS A 49 15.92 7.79 0.08
C LYS A 49 15.56 7.50 1.55
N LEU A 50 15.43 6.22 1.92
CA LEU A 50 14.96 5.83 3.26
C LEU A 50 16.02 5.13 4.11
N GLY A 51 17.21 4.87 3.56
CA GLY A 51 18.27 4.13 4.28
C GLY A 51 17.91 2.68 4.60
N PHE A 52 16.83 2.15 4.03
CA PHE A 52 16.31 0.81 4.33
C PHE A 52 16.74 -0.17 3.24
N SER A 53 17.51 -1.19 3.61
CA SER A 53 17.97 -2.20 2.65
C SER A 53 17.00 -3.38 2.61
N THR A 54 16.68 -3.83 1.40
CA THR A 54 15.87 -5.03 1.15
C THR A 54 16.68 -6.10 0.44
N ASN A 55 16.53 -7.35 0.86
CA ASN A 55 16.95 -8.55 0.15
C ASN A 55 15.95 -8.90 -0.96
N ARG A 56 16.28 -9.91 -1.78
CA ARG A 56 15.45 -10.29 -2.94
C ARG A 56 14.13 -10.93 -2.53
N ASP A 57 14.16 -11.69 -1.45
CA ASP A 57 13.08 -12.48 -0.89
C ASP A 57 12.19 -11.70 0.09
N ASP A 58 12.59 -10.49 0.46
CA ASP A 58 11.81 -9.63 1.35
C ASP A 58 10.49 -9.21 0.71
N VAL A 59 9.47 -9.06 1.55
CA VAL A 59 8.09 -8.82 1.12
C VAL A 59 7.82 -7.32 0.99
N ILE A 60 7.22 -6.94 -0.13
CA ILE A 60 6.70 -5.60 -0.40
C ILE A 60 5.19 -5.72 -0.62
N ALA A 61 4.42 -4.98 0.16
CA ALA A 61 2.97 -4.86 0.02
C ALA A 61 2.62 -3.41 -0.34
N GLN A 62 1.88 -3.22 -1.43
CA GLN A 62 1.52 -1.91 -1.97
C GLN A 62 0.02 -1.77 -2.13
N VAL A 63 -0.50 -0.60 -1.78
CA VAL A 63 -1.90 -0.25 -1.99
C VAL A 63 -2.00 1.20 -2.46
N THR A 64 -2.76 1.42 -3.52
CA THR A 64 -3.09 2.77 -3.98
C THR A 64 -4.29 3.28 -3.18
N VAL A 65 -4.21 4.49 -2.67
CA VAL A 65 -5.19 5.10 -1.77
C VAL A 65 -5.54 6.50 -2.26
N ARG A 66 -6.82 6.84 -2.18
CA ARG A 66 -7.34 8.18 -2.40
C ARG A 66 -8.21 8.54 -1.22
N SER A 67 -7.88 9.63 -0.52
CA SER A 67 -8.70 10.17 0.57
C SER A 67 -9.35 11.48 0.12
N ARG A 68 -10.50 11.83 0.71
CA ARG A 68 -11.17 13.12 0.48
C ARG A 68 -10.27 14.30 0.87
N ASP A 69 -9.47 14.13 1.92
CA ASP A 69 -8.59 15.19 2.46
C ASP A 69 -7.31 15.38 1.63
N ARG A 70 -7.07 14.51 0.64
CA ARG A 70 -5.89 14.55 -0.22
C ARG A 70 -6.31 14.79 -1.66
N ALA A 71 -5.77 15.85 -2.25
CA ALA A 71 -5.99 16.16 -3.66
C ALA A 71 -5.42 15.09 -4.61
N GLN A 72 -4.46 14.30 -4.13
CA GLN A 72 -3.66 13.37 -4.93
C GLN A 72 -3.85 11.92 -4.47
N THR A 73 -3.69 11.01 -5.43
CA THR A 73 -3.65 9.57 -5.18
C THR A 73 -2.26 9.18 -4.69
N MET A 74 -2.20 8.42 -3.60
CA MET A 74 -0.95 7.94 -3.00
C MET A 74 -0.80 6.44 -3.23
N THR A 75 0.43 5.96 -3.38
CA THR A 75 0.73 4.54 -3.15
C THR A 75 1.39 4.40 -1.80
N ALA A 76 0.71 3.73 -0.88
CA ALA A 76 1.28 3.34 0.39
C ALA A 76 1.95 1.97 0.25
N THR A 77 3.15 1.84 0.79
CA THR A 77 3.98 0.65 0.70
C THR A 77 4.42 0.23 2.10
N PHE A 78 4.27 -1.05 2.40
CA PHE A 78 4.88 -1.71 3.54
C PHE A 78 5.96 -2.67 3.05
N VAL A 79 7.12 -2.64 3.70
CA VAL A 79 8.25 -3.51 3.39
C VAL A 79 8.68 -4.23 4.65
N GLY A 80 8.68 -5.56 4.61
CA GLY A 80 9.12 -6.41 5.70
C GLY A 80 10.34 -7.23 5.32
N ARG A 81 11.39 -7.20 6.16
CA ARG A 81 12.55 -8.07 6.03
C ARG A 81 12.29 -9.42 6.67
N ASN A 82 12.57 -10.49 5.93
CA ASN A 82 12.37 -11.86 6.43
C ASN A 82 13.43 -12.28 7.46
N LYS A 83 14.65 -11.75 7.34
CA LYS A 83 15.81 -12.26 8.10
C LYS A 83 15.98 -11.66 9.49
N ASP A 84 15.61 -10.39 9.68
CA ASP A 84 15.82 -9.65 10.93
C ASP A 84 14.53 -9.01 11.48
N GLY A 85 13.39 -9.23 10.83
CA GLY A 85 12.08 -8.74 11.27
C GLY A 85 11.89 -7.23 11.18
N LEU A 86 12.87 -6.50 10.62
CA LEU A 86 12.76 -5.05 10.47
C LEU A 86 11.81 -4.71 9.33
N SER A 87 11.01 -3.67 9.54
CA SER A 87 10.02 -3.22 8.56
C SER A 87 10.01 -1.70 8.45
N ILE A 88 9.49 -1.22 7.33
CA ILE A 88 9.25 0.21 7.07
C ILE A 88 7.95 0.36 6.30
N ALA A 89 7.21 1.42 6.57
CA ALA A 89 6.09 1.84 5.77
C ALA A 89 6.36 3.26 5.25
N TYR A 90 6.02 3.49 4.00
CA TYR A 90 6.16 4.79 3.37
C TYR A 90 5.06 4.98 2.32
N GLU A 91 4.83 6.22 1.92
CA GLU A 91 3.94 6.55 0.82
C GLU A 91 4.63 7.46 -0.18
N PHE A 92 4.14 7.43 -1.41
CA PHE A 92 4.56 8.34 -2.47
C PHE A 92 3.37 8.70 -3.35
N GLU A 93 3.40 9.89 -3.92
CA GLU A 93 2.37 10.36 -4.83
C GLU A 93 2.41 9.56 -6.13
N VAL A 94 1.25 9.16 -6.66
CA VAL A 94 1.16 8.54 -7.98
C VAL A 94 1.22 9.64 -9.03
N ARG A 95 2.43 10.09 -9.36
CA ARG A 95 2.67 11.01 -10.49
C ARG A 95 3.17 10.29 -11.74
N THR A 96 2.99 10.95 -12.88
CA THR A 96 3.53 10.52 -14.18
C THR A 96 5.07 10.62 -14.22
N ASP A 97 5.68 11.43 -13.37
CA ASP A 97 7.13 11.52 -13.20
C ASP A 97 7.60 10.66 -12.02
N ARG A 98 8.63 9.83 -12.27
CA ARG A 98 9.18 8.87 -11.29
C ARG A 98 9.90 9.52 -10.10
N ASN A 99 9.88 10.86 -9.99
CA ASN A 99 10.59 11.61 -8.95
C ASN A 99 9.72 11.93 -7.73
N SER A 100 8.76 11.08 -7.41
CA SER A 100 7.96 11.28 -6.20
C SER A 100 8.80 11.08 -4.94
N ASP A 101 8.67 11.99 -3.99
CA ASP A 101 9.34 11.89 -2.70
C ASP A 101 8.73 10.73 -1.89
N LEU A 102 9.61 9.90 -1.31
CA LEU A 102 9.19 8.82 -0.42
C LEU A 102 9.04 9.40 0.98
N THR A 103 7.83 9.36 1.52
CA THR A 103 7.53 9.86 2.87
C THR A 103 7.30 8.68 3.80
N VAL A 104 8.12 8.54 4.85
CA VAL A 104 7.91 7.50 5.87
C VAL A 104 6.59 7.77 6.60
N ILE A 105 5.78 6.73 6.75
CA ILE A 105 4.51 6.79 7.49
C ILE A 105 4.54 5.82 8.68
N PRO A 106 3.74 6.09 9.73
CA PRO A 106 3.49 5.12 10.78
C PRO A 106 2.87 3.83 10.21
N PHE A 107 3.20 2.68 10.79
CA PHE A 107 2.57 1.40 10.38
C PHE A 107 1.06 1.43 10.52
N LYS A 108 0.55 2.06 11.59
CA LYS A 108 -0.89 2.23 11.79
C LYS A 108 -1.55 2.83 10.56
N THR A 109 -0.96 3.88 9.99
CA THR A 109 -1.47 4.54 8.78
C THR A 109 -1.58 3.59 7.59
N PHE A 110 -0.58 2.73 7.36
CA PHE A 110 -0.66 1.73 6.29
C PHE A 110 -1.82 0.75 6.51
N PHE A 111 -2.00 0.25 7.74
CA PHE A 111 -3.08 -0.69 8.06
C PHE A 111 -4.46 -0.04 8.06
N ASP A 112 -4.56 1.23 8.47
CA ASP A 112 -5.79 2.02 8.37
C ASP A 112 -6.19 2.18 6.90
N TYR A 113 -5.24 2.40 5.99
CA TYR A 113 -5.52 2.46 4.56
C TYR A 113 -6.09 1.15 4.00
N LEU A 114 -5.80 -0.01 4.59
CA LEU A 114 -6.40 -1.28 4.16
C LEU A 114 -7.90 -1.37 4.54
N GLN A 115 -8.36 -0.53 5.46
CA GLN A 115 -9.76 -0.45 5.86
C GLN A 115 -10.58 0.49 4.97
N CYS A 116 -9.94 1.26 4.09
CA CYS A 116 -10.64 2.11 3.12
C CYS A 116 -11.52 1.30 2.16
N GLU A 117 -12.53 1.96 1.60
CA GLU A 117 -13.46 1.34 0.66
C GLU A 117 -12.71 0.82 -0.57
N GLN A 118 -12.74 -0.50 -0.81
CA GLN A 118 -12.08 -1.06 -1.98
C GLN A 118 -12.89 -0.78 -3.23
N ILE A 119 -12.34 0.05 -4.12
CA ILE A 119 -12.93 0.29 -5.44
C ILE A 119 -12.28 -0.62 -6.48
N TYR A 120 -13.12 -1.25 -7.29
CA TYR A 120 -12.70 -2.12 -8.38
C TYR A 120 -12.09 -1.28 -9.52
N PHE A 121 -10.85 -0.85 -9.37
CA PHE A 121 -10.04 -0.53 -10.55
C PHE A 121 -9.71 -1.86 -11.23
N LYS A 122 -10.35 -2.17 -12.36
CA LYS A 122 -9.82 -3.22 -13.24
C LYS A 122 -8.38 -2.82 -13.57
N PRO A 123 -7.37 -3.62 -13.21
CA PRO A 123 -6.02 -3.37 -13.71
C PRO A 123 -6.13 -3.35 -15.24
N ASN A 124 -5.56 -2.33 -15.88
CA ASN A 124 -5.32 -2.46 -17.32
C ASN A 124 -4.49 -3.74 -17.50
N PRO A 125 -4.90 -4.66 -18.38
CA PRO A 125 -4.09 -5.83 -18.65
C PRO A 125 -2.68 -5.36 -19.01
N PRO A 126 -1.63 -6.05 -18.55
CA PRO A 126 -0.28 -5.73 -18.96
C PRO A 126 -0.28 -5.68 -20.49
N LYS A 127 0.23 -4.59 -21.07
CA LYS A 127 0.48 -4.53 -22.51
C LYS A 127 1.36 -5.73 -22.81
N GLN A 128 0.81 -6.71 -23.54
CA GLN A 128 1.64 -7.75 -24.12
C GLN A 128 2.60 -7.02 -25.05
N ASP A 129 3.88 -7.04 -24.72
CA ASP A 129 4.92 -6.68 -25.66
C ASP A 129 4.76 -7.62 -26.86
N GLU A 130 4.19 -7.10 -27.93
CA GLU A 130 4.09 -7.74 -29.24
C GLU A 130 5.50 -7.81 -29.84
N HIS A 131 6.36 -8.63 -29.23
CA HIS A 131 7.53 -9.18 -29.90
C HIS A 131 7.09 -10.51 -30.52
N ALA A 132 6.50 -10.40 -31.71
CA ALA A 132 6.44 -11.53 -32.62
C ALA A 132 7.89 -11.97 -32.92
N PRO A 133 8.28 -13.24 -32.68
CA PRO A 133 9.44 -13.79 -33.35
C PRO A 133 9.06 -13.94 -34.83
N LYS A 134 9.75 -13.21 -35.71
CA LYS A 134 9.87 -13.63 -37.11
C LYS A 134 10.96 -14.69 -37.18
N ASP A 135 10.68 -15.68 -38.02
CA ASP A 135 11.41 -16.90 -38.36
C ASP A 135 11.33 -18.07 -37.37
N PRO A 136 10.98 -19.24 -37.93
CA PRO A 136 12.04 -20.19 -38.20
C PRO A 136 12.07 -20.61 -39.67
N ASP A 137 13.19 -20.31 -40.31
CA ASP A 137 13.72 -21.16 -41.36
C ASP A 137 14.28 -22.41 -40.66
N CYS A 138 13.56 -23.53 -40.68
CA CYS A 138 14.10 -24.88 -40.47
C CYS A 138 13.05 -25.98 -40.72
N CYS A 139 13.38 -26.85 -41.67
CA CYS A 139 12.91 -28.23 -41.87
C CYS A 139 11.58 -28.48 -42.62
N ALA A 140 11.63 -28.52 -43.95
CA ALA A 140 11.46 -29.74 -44.77
C ALA A 140 11.69 -29.42 -46.26
#